data_AF-A0A932H7H8-F1
#
_entry.id   AF-A0A932H7H8-F1
#
_cell.length_a   1.000
_cell.length_b   1.000
_cell.length_c   1.000
_cell.angle_alpha   90.00
_cell.angle_beta   90.00
_cell.angle_gamma   90.00
#
_symmetry.space_group_name_H-M   'P 1'
#
loop_
_entity.id
_entity.type
_entity.pdbx_description
1 polymer ?
#
loop_
_entity_poly.entity_id
_entity_poly.type
_entity_poly.pdbx_seq_one_letter_code
_entity_poly.pdbx_strand_id
1 'polypeptide(L)'
;TNPKGKGKIGCVPQNSKKFIDGAKKLGLTTTRGVAFHISGTDRIGALCNILDILDRAKININVFDAVGFSGRFGAYIWVGPKDVKAAAKALKA
;
A
#
# COMPACT_ATOMS: atom_id res chain seq x y z
N THR A 1 13.15 10.02 23.73
CA THR A 1 12.01 9.82 22.80
C THR A 1 11.91 11.05 21.92
N ASN A 2 11.95 10.91 20.59
CA ASN A 2 11.96 12.06 19.65
C ASN A 2 10.52 12.55 19.43
N PRO A 3 10.19 13.85 19.58
CA PRO A 3 8.81 14.36 19.46
C PRO A 3 8.23 14.34 18.03
N LYS A 4 9.04 14.05 17.01
CA LYS A 4 8.65 14.01 15.59
C LYS A 4 8.67 12.57 15.09
N GLY A 5 7.54 11.87 15.20
CA GLY A 5 7.43 10.47 14.77
C GLY A 5 7.84 10.26 13.31
N LYS A 6 8.51 9.14 13.01
CA LYS A 6 8.88 8.71 11.64
C LYS A 6 7.73 7.99 10.91
N GLY A 7 6.49 8.36 11.21
CA GLY A 7 5.30 7.75 10.63
C GLY A 7 5.24 7.98 9.12
N LYS A 8 4.82 6.96 8.38
CA LYS A 8 4.57 7.06 6.93
C LYS A 8 3.12 6.68 6.67
N ILE A 9 2.46 7.44 5.81
CA ILE A 9 1.11 7.17 5.34
C ILE A 9 1.21 6.89 3.85
N GLY A 10 0.68 5.75 3.40
CA GLY A 10 0.53 5.46 1.98
C GLY A 10 -0.69 6.21 1.43
N CYS A 11 -0.55 6.81 0.25
CA CYS A 11 -1.63 7.55 -0.38
C CYS A 11 -1.66 7.28 -1.88
N VAL A 12 -2.85 7.06 -2.44
CA VAL A 12 -3.11 7.06 -3.89
C VAL A 12 -3.96 8.28 -4.20
N PRO A 13 -3.36 9.44 -4.51
CA PRO A 13 -4.12 10.66 -4.76
C PRO A 13 -4.75 10.65 -6.15
N GLN A 14 -5.99 11.12 -6.26
CA GLN A 14 -6.66 11.33 -7.55
C GLN A 14 -5.88 12.28 -8.47
N ASN A 15 -5.21 13.30 -7.90
CA ASN A 15 -4.32 14.20 -8.62
C ASN A 15 -2.99 14.36 -7.87
N SER A 16 -1.94 13.75 -8.43
CA SER A 16 -0.60 13.74 -7.81
C SER A 16 -0.01 15.14 -7.63
N LYS A 17 -0.21 16.06 -8.58
CA LYS A 17 0.35 17.41 -8.50
C LYS A 17 -0.30 18.20 -7.36
N LYS A 18 -1.64 18.24 -7.33
CA LYS A 18 -2.38 18.94 -6.27
C LYS A 18 -2.07 18.37 -4.88
N PHE A 19 -1.91 17.05 -4.77
CA PHE A 19 -1.53 16.40 -3.52
C PHE A 19 -0.14 16.85 -3.03
N ILE A 20 0.87 16.84 -3.91
CA ILE A 20 2.24 17.27 -3.57
C ILE A 20 2.25 18.75 -3.18
N ASP A 21 1.56 19.61 -3.95
CA ASP A 21 1.47 21.05 -3.66
C ASP A 21 0.80 21.31 -2.30
N GLY A 22 -0.27 20.56 -1.97
CA GLY A 22 -0.93 20.64 -0.68
C GLY A 22 -0.07 20.15 0.49
N ALA A 23 0.60 18.99 0.32
CA ALA A 23 1.50 18.44 1.33
C ALA A 23 2.66 19.40 1.65
N LYS A 24 3.23 20.04 0.62
CA LYS A 24 4.28 21.05 0.79
C LYS A 24 3.82 22.25 1.62
N LYS A 25 2.59 22.74 1.40
CA LYS A 25 2.01 23.85 2.19
C LYS A 25 1.84 23.50 3.67
N LEU A 26 1.66 22.22 3.99
CA LEU A 26 1.53 21.70 5.35
C LEU A 26 2.88 21.30 5.98
N GLY A 27 4.01 21.55 5.30
CA GLY A 27 5.34 21.16 5.79
C GLY A 27 5.59 19.64 5.77
N LEU A 28 4.80 18.88 5.02
CA LEU A 28 4.94 17.42 4.88
C LEU A 28 5.91 17.07 3.75
N THR A 29 6.68 16.01 3.94
CA THR A 29 7.53 15.44 2.89
C THR A 29 6.78 14.34 2.16
N THR A 30 6.91 14.30 0.83
CA THR A 30 6.29 13.27 0.00
C THR A 30 7.35 12.49 -0.77
N THR A 31 7.11 11.19 -0.97
CA THR A 31 7.95 10.30 -1.77
C THR A 31 7.06 9.46 -2.67
N ARG A 32 7.46 9.27 -3.93
CA ARG A 32 6.76 8.36 -4.84
C ARG A 32 7.09 6.91 -4.50
N GLY A 33 6.12 6.03 -4.67
CA GLY A 33 6.26 4.59 -4.47
C GLY A 33 5.28 3.82 -5.34
N VAL A 34 5.48 2.50 -5.41
CA VAL A 34 4.61 1.58 -6.16
C VAL A 34 3.66 0.91 -5.17
N ALA A 35 2.37 0.94 -5.49
CA ALA A 35 1.31 0.24 -4.76
C ALA A 35 0.74 -0.87 -5.64
N PHE A 36 0.43 -2.02 -5.05
CA PHE A 36 -0.35 -3.07 -5.68
C PHE A 36 -1.81 -2.90 -5.28
N HIS A 37 -2.71 -2.79 -6.27
CA HIS A 37 -4.15 -2.80 -6.04
C HIS A 37 -4.67 -4.22 -6.20
N ILE A 38 -5.37 -4.71 -5.18
CA ILE A 38 -5.98 -6.03 -5.17
C ILE A 38 -7.46 -5.86 -4.87
N SER A 39 -8.30 -6.57 -5.60
CA SER A 39 -9.74 -6.55 -5.35
C SER A 39 -10.33 -7.94 -5.49
N GLY A 40 -11.46 -8.17 -4.83
CA GLY A 40 -12.13 -9.47 -4.84
C GLY A 40 -13.44 -9.44 -4.06
N THR A 41 -14.01 -10.62 -3.83
CA THR A 41 -15.18 -10.79 -2.98
C THR A 41 -14.81 -10.54 -1.52
N ASP A 42 -15.59 -9.71 -0.84
CA ASP A 42 -15.43 -9.46 0.59
C ASP A 42 -15.95 -10.66 1.39
N ARG A 43 -15.02 -11.45 1.91
CA ARG A 43 -15.29 -12.62 2.74
C ARG A 43 -14.20 -12.78 3.77
N ILE A 44 -14.50 -13.49 4.84
CA ILE A 44 -13.52 -13.86 5.86
C ILE A 44 -12.30 -14.51 5.20
N GLY A 45 -11.13 -14.01 5.54
CA GLY A 45 -9.84 -14.50 5.05
C GLY A 45 -9.53 -14.20 3.57
N ALA A 46 -10.29 -13.34 2.88
CA ALA A 46 -10.04 -13.02 1.47
C ALA A 46 -8.60 -12.51 1.22
N LEU A 47 -8.08 -11.71 2.14
CA LEU A 47 -6.72 -11.15 2.08
C LEU A 47 -5.65 -12.10 2.63
N CYS A 48 -5.99 -13.14 3.38
CA CYS A 48 -5.01 -14.08 3.95
C CYS A 48 -4.18 -14.76 2.85
N ASN A 49 -4.81 -15.19 1.75
CA ASN A 49 -4.07 -15.79 0.64
C ASN A 49 -3.03 -14.83 0.02
N ILE A 50 -3.33 -13.54 -0.02
CA ILE A 50 -2.38 -12.51 -0.51
C ILE A 50 -1.21 -12.38 0.44
N LEU A 51 -1.49 -12.33 1.75
CA LEU A 51 -0.45 -12.25 2.78
C LEU A 51 0.44 -13.51 2.74
N ASP A 52 -0.13 -14.69 2.56
CA ASP A 52 0.62 -15.95 2.44
C ASP A 52 1.52 -15.98 1.18
N ILE A 53 1.05 -15.44 0.05
CA ILE A 53 1.87 -15.33 -1.17
C ILE A 53 3.10 -14.44 -0.91
N LEU A 54 2.91 -13.30 -0.24
CA LEU A 54 3.99 -12.37 0.07
C LEU A 54 4.95 -12.94 1.12
N ASP A 55 4.44 -13.63 2.14
CA ASP A 55 5.27 -14.30 3.16
C ASP A 55 6.13 -15.41 2.56
N ARG A 56 5.56 -16.27 1.70
CA ARG A 56 6.31 -17.32 0.99
C ARG A 56 7.40 -16.72 0.09
N ALA A 57 7.17 -15.54 -0.46
CA ALA A 57 8.17 -14.80 -1.24
C ALA A 57 9.18 -14.02 -0.37
N LYS A 58 9.05 -14.05 0.96
CA LYS A 58 9.88 -13.31 1.94
C LYS A 58 9.83 -11.79 1.73
N ILE A 59 8.64 -11.28 1.40
CA ILE A 59 8.41 -9.85 1.12
C ILE A 59 7.69 -9.20 2.30
N ASN A 60 8.34 -8.20 2.90
CA ASN A 60 7.73 -7.39 3.95
C ASN A 60 6.81 -6.32 3.38
N ILE A 61 5.68 -6.13 4.04
CA ILE A 61 4.70 -5.08 3.76
C ILE A 61 5.05 -3.84 4.60
N ASN A 62 5.11 -2.68 3.95
CA ASN A 62 5.38 -1.40 4.62
C ASN A 62 4.08 -0.66 4.97
N VAL A 63 3.10 -0.69 4.06
CA VAL A 63 1.80 -0.07 4.24
C VAL A 63 0.74 -0.98 3.62
N PHE A 64 -0.37 -1.15 4.31
CA PHE A 64 -1.52 -1.90 3.86
C PHE A 64 -2.78 -1.11 4.21
N ASP A 65 -3.64 -0.92 3.22
CA ASP A 65 -4.96 -0.31 3.41
C ASP A 65 -5.99 -1.14 2.65
N ALA A 66 -7.15 -1.38 3.25
CA ALA A 66 -8.21 -2.17 2.64
C ALA A 66 -9.58 -1.64 3.05
N VAL A 67 -10.49 -1.66 2.08
CA VAL A 67 -11.87 -1.23 2.25
C VAL A 67 -12.80 -2.28 1.67
N GLY A 68 -13.84 -2.63 2.43
CA GLY A 68 -14.96 -3.45 1.98
C GLY A 68 -16.15 -2.56 1.61
N PHE A 69 -16.77 -2.81 0.46
CA PHE A 69 -17.99 -2.14 0.03
C PHE A 69 -18.84 -3.06 -0.87
N SER A 70 -20.12 -3.20 -0.55
CA SER A 70 -21.10 -3.94 -1.36
C SER A 70 -20.64 -5.36 -1.75
N GLY A 71 -20.18 -6.14 -0.77
CA GLY A 71 -19.74 -7.53 -0.98
C GLY A 71 -18.40 -7.70 -1.73
N ARG A 72 -17.67 -6.60 -1.96
CA ARG A 72 -16.33 -6.59 -2.57
C ARG A 72 -15.34 -5.88 -1.68
N PHE A 73 -14.08 -6.27 -1.75
CA PHE A 73 -13.00 -5.50 -1.14
C PHE A 73 -12.08 -4.92 -2.22
N GLY A 74 -11.46 -3.80 -1.88
CA GLY A 74 -10.28 -3.26 -2.56
C GLY A 74 -9.18 -3.03 -1.52
N ALA A 75 -7.93 -3.34 -1.87
CA ALA A 75 -6.78 -3.17 -1.00
C ALA A 75 -5.59 -2.59 -1.76
N TYR A 76 -4.82 -1.75 -1.10
CA TYR A 76 -3.55 -1.22 -1.57
C TYR A 76 -2.41 -1.70 -0.67
N ILE A 77 -1.38 -2.26 -1.31
CA ILE A 77 -0.20 -2.80 -0.62
C ILE A 77 1.06 -2.11 -1.14
N TRP A 78 1.85 -1.54 -0.24
CA TRP A 78 3.21 -1.08 -0.52
C TRP A 78 4.23 -2.02 0.14
N VAL A 79 5.25 -2.37 -0.61
CA VAL A 79 6.40 -3.17 -0.16
C VAL A 79 7.67 -2.33 -0.15
N GLY A 80 8.80 -2.91 0.29
CA GLY A 80 10.11 -2.27 0.15
C GLY A 80 10.42 -1.94 -1.33
N PRO A 81 11.05 -0.79 -1.65
CA PRO A 81 11.38 -0.44 -3.04
C PRO A 81 12.18 -1.51 -3.80
N LYS A 82 13.06 -2.22 -3.08
CA LYS A 82 13.85 -3.34 -3.62
C LYS A 82 13.02 -4.58 -3.93
N ASP A 83 11.87 -4.74 -3.26
CA ASP A 83 11.03 -5.95 -3.33
C ASP A 83 9.90 -5.80 -4.35
N VAL A 84 9.70 -4.61 -4.94
CA VAL A 84 8.61 -4.33 -5.89
C VAL A 84 8.56 -5.33 -7.05
N LYS A 85 9.71 -5.63 -7.67
CA LYS A 85 9.74 -6.59 -8.81
C LYS A 85 9.40 -8.03 -8.37
N ALA A 86 9.90 -8.44 -7.19
CA ALA A 86 9.60 -9.75 -6.64
C ALA A 86 8.12 -9.87 -6.24
N ALA A 87 7.56 -8.81 -5.66
CA ALA A 87 6.16 -8.72 -5.28
C ALA A 87 5.24 -8.80 -6.50
N ALA A 88 5.54 -8.04 -7.56
CA ALA A 88 4.80 -8.09 -8.82
C ALA A 88 4.76 -9.53 -9.38
N LYS A 89 5.92 -10.21 -9.41
CA LYS A 89 6.00 -11.60 -9.86
C LYS A 89 5.19 -12.55 -8.97
N ALA A 90 5.27 -12.41 -7.65
CA ALA A 90 4.54 -13.27 -6.71
C ALA A 90 3.02 -13.08 -6.80
N LEU A 91 2.58 -11.82 -6.92
CA LEU A 91 1.17 -11.44 -7.03
C LEU A 91 0.60 -11.61 -8.44
N LYS A 92 1.45 -11.89 -9.44
CA LYS A 92 1.10 -11.95 -10.87
C LYS A 92 0.46 -10.63 -11.37
N ALA A 93 1.02 -9.51 -10.91
CA ALA A 93 0.60 -8.15 -11.24
C ALA A 93 1.42 -7.55 -12.39
#